data_AF-F4R3K8-F1
#
_entry.id   AF-F4R3K8-F1
#
_cell.length_a   1.000
_cell.length_b   1.000
_cell.length_c   1.000
_cell.angle_alpha   90.00
_cell.angle_beta   90.00
_cell.angle_gamma   90.00
#
_symmetry.space_group_name_H-M   'P 1'
#
loop_
_entity.id
_entity.type
_entity.pdbx_description
1 polymer ?
#
loop_
_entity_poly.entity_id
_entity_poly.type
_entity_poly.pdbx_seq_one_letter_code
_entity_poly.pdbx_strand_id
1 'polypeptide(L)'
;MKDLENEEEILPPISTVELLNLVAEYSEPLPRNQPSTPQSQRDDEETGTAINDAEFSNHTSSSDNDFEPFNDDGWNGDWHAPPLEEIVFDATVLRHINSILPKIHTPTWIKRPIPVLGKASFGKLKADEWRSLLTLQLPLILIPMWSRQDHIKRSLLRNFIHLVSLINIGLKRVMDSFQIKRYRHHIQKYLESSVLIFQHCKLAPNHHMAIHLADCLERFGPVRAWWSFPFERLMGKILKAGHNNHITELEITFLKQFCRASNLSALIEDDKLPEALEQYSVRLQALYKQPAPRANRPSHSKMSPLSDVVLDLLVAYLNDTEGERCIWIRPDKWASLSKSDSLAYAPVPAQGQFYKRINYNDGFVSTFTDNPDNSCIYFKNTDGRDSFGRVFSIFSHLRAAVKSESISDVWLHCALRMWSPTENKVIKLKEVIAQCTWIMYKAGEMNKDVEVPTIGMIILKR
;
A
#
# COMPACT_ATOMS: atom_id res chain seq x y z
N MET A 1 -8.26 58.40 24.07
CA MET A 1 -8.96 58.60 25.35
C MET A 1 -10.45 58.69 25.05
N LYS A 2 -11.10 57.53 25.05
CA LYS A 2 -12.54 57.30 25.17
C LYS A 2 -12.65 55.79 25.41
N ASP A 3 -13.03 55.47 26.63
CA ASP A 3 -13.08 54.14 27.22
C ASP A 3 -14.17 53.29 26.55
N LEU A 4 -13.84 52.04 26.23
CA LEU A 4 -14.81 50.99 25.95
C LEU A 4 -14.41 49.79 26.81
N GLU A 5 -15.21 49.60 27.85
CA GLU A 5 -15.06 48.59 28.90
C GLU A 5 -15.21 47.18 28.31
N ASN A 6 -14.33 46.27 28.73
CA ASN A 6 -14.45 44.84 28.48
C ASN A 6 -15.57 44.29 29.37
N GLU A 7 -16.73 43.98 28.79
CA GLU A 7 -17.68 43.05 29.40
C GLU A 7 -17.26 41.62 28.99
N GLU A 8 -16.57 40.91 29.90
CA GLU A 8 -16.42 39.46 29.80
C GLU A 8 -17.78 38.81 30.07
N GLU A 9 -18.45 38.35 29.01
CA GLU A 9 -19.67 37.54 29.12
C GLU A 9 -19.31 36.14 29.64
N ILE A 10 -19.39 35.96 30.96
CA ILE A 10 -19.18 34.68 31.64
C ILE A 10 -20.36 33.75 31.31
N LEU A 11 -20.19 32.86 30.34
CA LEU A 11 -21.15 31.78 30.08
C LEU A 11 -21.20 30.83 31.30
N PRO A 12 -22.39 30.37 31.72
CA PRO A 12 -22.52 29.49 32.87
C PRO A 12 -21.87 28.12 32.60
N PRO A 13 -21.30 27.47 33.63
CA PRO A 13 -20.68 26.16 33.48
C PRO A 13 -21.73 25.12 33.08
N ILE A 14 -21.45 24.38 32.00
CA ILE A 14 -22.24 23.23 31.55
C ILE A 14 -22.35 22.22 32.69
N SER A 15 -23.56 21.75 32.95
CA SER A 15 -23.79 20.76 33.99
C SER A 15 -23.15 19.41 33.63
N THR A 16 -22.65 18.67 34.61
CA THR A 16 -22.08 17.33 34.41
C THR A 16 -23.07 16.37 33.71
N VAL A 17 -24.38 16.62 33.86
CA VAL A 17 -25.46 15.85 33.23
C VAL A 17 -25.56 16.14 31.73
N GLU A 18 -25.48 17.40 31.30
CA GLU A 18 -25.43 17.74 29.87
C GLU A 18 -24.18 17.19 29.19
N LEU A 19 -23.05 17.20 29.89
CA LEU A 19 -21.78 16.68 29.38
C LEU A 19 -21.84 15.16 29.21
N LEU A 20 -22.52 14.44 30.11
CA LEU A 20 -22.74 12.99 30.00
C LEU A 20 -23.74 12.62 28.90
N ASN A 21 -24.77 13.44 28.68
CA ASN A 21 -25.76 13.22 27.61
C ASN A 21 -25.14 13.41 26.21
N LEU A 22 -24.27 14.41 26.04
CA LEU A 22 -23.51 14.62 24.79
C LEU A 22 -22.55 13.47 24.47
N VAL A 23 -21.97 12.85 25.51
CA VAL A 23 -21.09 11.67 25.35
C VAL A 23 -21.89 10.41 25.02
N ALA A 24 -23.12 10.28 25.53
CA ALA A 24 -24.01 9.17 25.23
C ALA A 24 -24.49 9.21 23.77
N GLU A 25 -24.87 10.38 23.24
CA GLU A 25 -25.27 10.55 21.83
C GLU A 25 -24.17 10.17 20.82
N TYR A 26 -22.90 10.36 21.17
CA TYR A 26 -21.77 9.99 20.31
C TYR A 26 -21.34 8.51 20.42
N SER A 27 -21.91 7.76 21.37
CA SER A 27 -21.52 6.38 21.67
C SER A 27 -22.43 5.33 21.04
N GLU A 28 -23.56 5.71 20.44
CA GLU A 28 -24.42 4.77 19.71
C GLU A 28 -23.87 4.47 18.30
N PRO A 29 -23.74 3.18 17.92
CA PRO A 29 -23.37 2.82 16.56
C PRO A 29 -24.54 3.06 15.61
N LEU A 30 -24.34 3.93 14.61
CA LEU A 30 -25.30 4.21 13.53
C LEU A 30 -25.83 2.91 12.88
N PRO A 31 -27.15 2.82 12.61
CA PRO A 31 -27.74 1.64 11.97
C PRO A 31 -27.23 1.44 10.53
N ARG A 32 -26.99 0.18 10.17
CA ARG A 32 -26.62 -0.26 8.82
C ARG A 32 -27.78 0.00 7.84
N ASN A 33 -27.71 1.07 7.07
CA ASN A 33 -28.53 1.24 5.89
C ASN A 33 -27.99 0.37 4.74
N GLN A 34 -28.65 -0.77 4.49
CA GLN A 34 -28.61 -1.45 3.19
C GLN A 34 -29.48 -0.65 2.20
N PRO A 35 -29.00 -0.29 1.00
CA PRO A 35 -29.88 0.27 -0.01
C PRO A 35 -30.77 -0.84 -0.58
N SER A 36 -32.07 -0.63 -0.44
CA SER A 36 -33.15 -1.31 -1.13
C SER A 36 -33.05 -1.13 -2.65
N THR A 37 -33.47 -2.17 -3.38
CA THR A 37 -33.70 -2.18 -4.83
C THR A 37 -34.80 -1.17 -5.21
N PRO A 38 -34.63 -0.34 -6.26
CA PRO A 38 -35.77 -0.15 -7.17
C PRO A 38 -35.42 0.09 -8.66
N GLN A 39 -36.16 -0.65 -9.48
CA GLN A 39 -36.95 -0.25 -10.68
C GLN A 39 -36.45 0.84 -11.66
N SER A 40 -36.26 0.38 -12.90
CA SER A 40 -36.48 1.00 -14.24
C SER A 40 -37.10 2.40 -14.30
N GLN A 41 -36.38 3.35 -14.93
CA GLN A 41 -36.94 4.39 -15.81
C GLN A 41 -35.85 4.96 -16.75
N ARG A 42 -36.30 5.39 -17.95
CA ARG A 42 -35.54 5.63 -19.19
C ARG A 42 -34.97 7.06 -19.33
N ASP A 43 -33.90 7.14 -20.12
CA ASP A 43 -33.38 8.16 -21.07
C ASP A 43 -33.84 9.63 -20.99
N ASP A 44 -32.88 10.56 -21.17
CA ASP A 44 -32.89 11.55 -22.27
C ASP A 44 -31.51 12.25 -22.45
N GLU A 45 -31.22 12.56 -23.73
CA GLU A 45 -29.98 13.11 -24.31
C GLU A 45 -29.82 14.63 -24.09
N GLU A 46 -28.58 15.13 -24.07
CA GLU A 46 -28.28 16.49 -24.56
C GLU A 46 -26.81 16.64 -25.02
N THR A 47 -26.63 17.27 -26.18
CA THR A 47 -25.39 17.39 -26.97
C THR A 47 -24.72 18.76 -26.77
N GLY A 48 -23.39 18.84 -26.97
CA GLY A 48 -22.63 20.10 -26.96
C GLY A 48 -21.26 20.02 -27.66
N THR A 49 -20.95 21.07 -28.42
CA THR A 49 -20.14 21.14 -29.66
C THR A 49 -18.60 21.09 -29.52
N ALA A 50 -17.93 20.87 -30.66
CA ALA A 50 -16.56 20.36 -30.82
C ALA A 50 -15.40 21.37 -30.71
N ILE A 51 -14.36 20.93 -29.98
CA ILE A 51 -12.99 21.49 -29.86
C ILE A 51 -12.19 21.18 -31.15
N ASN A 52 -12.59 21.70 -32.32
CA ASN A 52 -11.86 21.45 -33.57
C ASN A 52 -10.96 22.63 -34.00
N ASP A 53 -11.09 23.80 -33.40
CA ASP A 53 -10.63 25.02 -34.08
C ASP A 53 -9.37 25.68 -33.47
N ALA A 54 -8.45 24.92 -32.89
CA ALA A 54 -7.20 25.50 -32.38
C ALA A 54 -5.97 24.66 -32.73
N GLU A 55 -5.33 25.04 -33.85
CA GLU A 55 -4.01 24.55 -34.28
C GLU A 55 -2.90 25.41 -33.69
N PHE A 56 -1.88 24.78 -33.08
CA PHE A 56 -0.57 25.41 -32.89
C PHE A 56 0.57 24.42 -33.10
N SER A 57 1.57 24.88 -33.85
CA SER A 57 2.65 24.16 -34.51
C SER A 57 3.85 23.81 -33.61
N ASN A 58 4.48 22.67 -33.93
CA ASN A 58 5.66 22.04 -33.32
C ASN A 58 7.01 22.48 -33.92
N HIS A 59 8.07 22.54 -33.10
CA HIS A 59 9.50 22.28 -33.42
C HIS A 59 10.23 22.09 -32.06
N THR A 60 11.17 21.16 -31.74
CA THR A 60 12.23 20.39 -32.44
C THR A 60 12.68 19.16 -31.62
N SER A 61 13.34 18.20 -32.31
CA SER A 61 14.00 16.92 -31.92
C SER A 61 15.25 17.04 -31.01
N SER A 62 16.03 16.03 -30.53
CA SER A 62 16.05 14.54 -30.39
C SER A 62 17.31 14.16 -29.55
N SER A 63 17.36 12.92 -29.01
CA SER A 63 18.51 12.14 -28.45
C SER A 63 18.90 12.42 -26.97
N ASP A 64 19.19 11.48 -26.07
CA ASP A 64 19.46 10.04 -26.19
C ASP A 64 19.36 9.27 -24.84
N ASN A 65 19.27 7.94 -25.01
CA ASN A 65 19.64 6.80 -24.16
C ASN A 65 18.70 6.30 -23.06
N ASP A 66 18.16 5.11 -23.38
CA ASP A 66 17.20 4.23 -22.73
C ASP A 66 17.80 3.33 -21.66
N PHE A 67 16.91 2.83 -20.79
CA PHE A 67 17.13 1.67 -19.94
C PHE A 67 15.99 0.68 -20.24
N GLU A 68 16.31 -0.41 -20.94
CA GLU A 68 15.35 -1.40 -21.43
C GLU A 68 15.40 -2.69 -20.61
N PRO A 69 14.34 -3.05 -19.86
CA PRO A 69 14.32 -4.30 -19.10
C PRO A 69 13.73 -5.49 -19.88
N PHE A 70 13.49 -5.37 -21.19
CA PHE A 70 12.92 -6.44 -22.02
C PHE A 70 13.66 -6.56 -23.36
N ASN A 71 14.94 -6.92 -23.31
CA ASN A 71 15.60 -7.46 -24.50
C ASN A 71 15.26 -8.95 -24.61
N ASP A 72 14.21 -9.20 -25.41
CA ASP A 72 13.98 -10.37 -26.30
C ASP A 72 12.50 -10.84 -26.36
N ASP A 73 11.54 -9.91 -26.46
CA ASP A 73 10.09 -10.25 -26.57
C ASP A 73 9.43 -9.88 -27.93
N GLY A 74 10.23 -9.62 -28.97
CA GLY A 74 9.73 -9.50 -30.34
C GLY A 74 8.77 -8.32 -30.59
N TRP A 75 8.93 -7.19 -29.90
CA TRP A 75 8.28 -5.93 -30.29
C TRP A 75 9.32 -4.98 -30.87
N ASN A 76 9.16 -4.64 -32.15
CA ASN A 76 10.13 -3.93 -32.98
C ASN A 76 10.15 -2.40 -32.80
N GLY A 77 9.43 -1.85 -31.81
CA GLY A 77 9.28 -0.40 -31.67
C GLY A 77 8.00 0.17 -32.28
N ASP A 78 7.32 -0.60 -33.14
CA ASP A 78 6.24 -0.08 -33.95
C ASP A 78 4.88 -0.24 -33.27
N TRP A 79 4.26 0.91 -32.99
CA TRP A 79 2.88 1.00 -32.53
C TRP A 79 1.95 0.86 -33.72
N HIS A 80 1.20 -0.23 -33.78
CA HIS A 80 0.16 -0.41 -34.78
C HIS A 80 -1.18 0.00 -34.20
N ALA A 81 -1.84 0.96 -34.86
CA ALA A 81 -3.20 1.33 -34.53
C ALA A 81 -4.14 0.16 -34.86
N PRO A 82 -4.82 -0.44 -33.87
CA PRO A 82 -5.84 -1.45 -34.15
C PRO A 82 -7.07 -0.85 -34.83
N PRO A 83 -7.84 -1.67 -35.58
CA PRO A 83 -9.17 -1.28 -36.05
C PRO A 83 -10.05 -0.86 -34.87
N LEU A 84 -10.91 0.14 -35.09
CA LEU A 84 -11.76 0.71 -34.03
C LEU A 84 -12.68 -0.35 -33.40
N GLU A 85 -13.12 -1.34 -34.17
CA GLU A 85 -13.95 -2.44 -33.71
C GLU A 85 -13.22 -3.41 -32.75
N GLU A 86 -11.88 -3.36 -32.71
CA GLU A 86 -11.07 -4.23 -31.86
C GLU A 86 -10.68 -3.58 -30.52
N ILE A 87 -10.78 -2.25 -30.41
CA ILE A 87 -10.48 -1.49 -29.18
C ILE A 87 -11.74 -1.33 -28.33
N VAL A 88 -12.34 -2.44 -27.93
CA VAL A 88 -13.53 -2.38 -27.08
C VAL A 88 -13.18 -2.90 -25.70
N PHE A 89 -13.07 -1.98 -24.74
CA PHE A 89 -13.18 -2.32 -23.32
C PHE A 89 -14.66 -2.59 -23.02
N ASP A 90 -15.16 -3.69 -23.58
CA ASP A 90 -16.56 -4.02 -23.65
C ASP A 90 -17.07 -4.63 -22.33
N ALA A 91 -18.37 -4.93 -22.32
CA ALA A 91 -18.98 -5.62 -21.19
C ALA A 91 -18.33 -6.99 -20.91
N THR A 92 -17.71 -7.63 -21.91
CA THR A 92 -17.05 -8.94 -21.78
C THR A 92 -15.72 -8.81 -21.04
N VAL A 93 -14.87 -7.87 -21.45
CA VAL A 93 -13.61 -7.52 -20.78
C VAL A 93 -13.88 -7.07 -19.35
N LEU A 94 -14.87 -6.19 -19.15
CA LEU A 94 -15.24 -5.75 -17.81
C LEU A 94 -15.76 -6.89 -16.93
N ARG A 95 -16.54 -7.83 -17.48
CA ARG A 95 -16.99 -9.03 -16.77
C ARG A 95 -15.82 -9.94 -16.40
N HIS A 96 -14.84 -10.08 -17.29
CA HIS A 96 -13.63 -10.86 -17.03
C HIS A 96 -12.80 -10.23 -15.90
N ILE A 97 -12.54 -8.92 -15.96
CA ILE A 97 -11.86 -8.16 -14.90
C ILE A 97 -12.57 -8.35 -13.57
N ASN A 98 -13.90 -8.16 -13.55
CA ASN A 98 -14.72 -8.33 -12.35
C ASN A 98 -14.75 -9.76 -11.81
N SER A 99 -14.45 -10.77 -12.63
CA SER A 99 -14.31 -12.16 -12.17
C SER A 99 -12.96 -12.44 -11.50
N ILE A 100 -11.94 -11.61 -11.78
CA ILE A 100 -10.57 -11.76 -11.27
C ILE A 100 -10.33 -10.86 -10.06
N LEU A 101 -10.89 -9.64 -10.02
CA LEU A 101 -10.71 -8.70 -8.91
C LEU A 101 -10.89 -9.33 -7.50
N PRO A 102 -11.90 -10.17 -7.23
CA PRO A 102 -12.09 -10.80 -5.92
C PRO A 102 -11.03 -11.84 -5.55
N LYS A 103 -10.25 -12.34 -6.53
CA LYS A 103 -9.17 -13.31 -6.31
C LYS A 103 -7.85 -12.63 -5.90
N ILE A 104 -7.77 -11.31 -6.00
CA ILE A 104 -6.56 -10.54 -5.70
C ILE A 104 -6.50 -10.29 -4.19
N HIS A 105 -5.46 -10.84 -3.57
CA HIS A 105 -5.14 -10.65 -2.17
C HIS A 105 -4.29 -9.38 -1.99
N THR A 106 -4.83 -8.40 -1.28
CA THR A 106 -4.19 -7.09 -1.06
C THR A 106 -4.01 -6.84 0.43
N PRO A 107 -2.80 -6.52 0.91
CA PRO A 107 -2.56 -6.25 2.32
C PRO A 107 -3.54 -5.25 2.94
N THR A 108 -4.02 -5.55 4.14
CA THR A 108 -5.19 -4.87 4.74
C THR A 108 -4.94 -3.41 5.14
N TRP A 109 -3.67 -2.98 5.20
CA TRP A 109 -3.33 -1.57 5.41
C TRP A 109 -3.54 -0.72 4.13
N ILE A 110 -3.71 -1.35 2.97
CA ILE A 110 -4.21 -0.69 1.76
C ILE A 110 -5.72 -0.56 1.91
N LYS A 111 -6.16 0.68 2.14
CA LYS A 111 -7.49 0.96 2.69
C LYS A 111 -8.65 0.50 1.78
N ARG A 112 -8.46 0.44 0.45
CA ARG A 112 -9.57 0.31 -0.51
C ARG A 112 -9.20 -0.39 -1.82
N PRO A 113 -8.91 -1.70 -1.81
CA PRO A 113 -8.95 -2.47 -3.05
C PRO A 113 -10.38 -2.46 -3.62
N ILE A 114 -10.51 -2.40 -4.94
CA ILE A 114 -11.81 -2.36 -5.60
C ILE A 114 -12.28 -3.79 -5.86
N PRO A 115 -13.43 -4.22 -5.33
CA PRO A 115 -13.97 -5.56 -5.57
C PRO A 115 -14.68 -5.66 -6.94
N VAL A 116 -15.16 -4.53 -7.48
CA VAL A 116 -15.90 -4.49 -8.74
C VAL A 116 -15.75 -3.14 -9.43
N LEU A 117 -15.51 -3.17 -10.74
CA LEU A 117 -15.34 -2.02 -11.61
C LEU A 117 -16.61 -1.81 -12.46
N GLY A 118 -17.01 -0.54 -12.65
CA GLY A 118 -18.06 -0.15 -13.60
C GLY A 118 -19.49 -0.52 -13.20
N LYS A 119 -19.76 -0.89 -11.94
CA LYS A 119 -21.13 -1.09 -11.43
C LYS A 119 -21.61 0.14 -10.67
N ALA A 120 -22.83 0.59 -10.98
CA ALA A 120 -23.46 1.73 -10.32
C ALA A 120 -23.53 1.58 -8.78
N SER A 121 -23.69 0.35 -8.29
CA SER A 121 -23.73 0.05 -6.85
C SER A 121 -22.44 0.36 -6.10
N PHE A 122 -21.29 0.47 -6.79
CA PHE A 122 -20.01 0.80 -6.17
C PHE A 122 -19.69 2.30 -6.17
N GLY A 123 -20.48 3.10 -6.92
CA GLY A 123 -20.31 4.55 -7.02
C GLY A 123 -19.08 4.97 -7.83
N LYS A 124 -18.73 6.26 -7.73
CA LYS A 124 -17.54 6.84 -8.40
C LYS A 124 -16.28 6.52 -7.61
N LEU A 125 -15.24 6.09 -8.32
CA LEU A 125 -13.94 5.81 -7.73
C LEU A 125 -13.24 7.10 -7.28
N LYS A 126 -12.65 7.05 -6.08
CA LYS A 126 -11.80 8.11 -5.52
C LYS A 126 -10.37 7.99 -6.05
N ALA A 127 -9.59 9.05 -5.88
CA ALA A 127 -8.21 9.11 -6.36
C ALA A 127 -7.33 7.94 -5.86
N ASP A 128 -7.44 7.57 -4.58
CA ASP A 128 -6.66 6.45 -4.02
C ASP A 128 -7.14 5.07 -4.50
N GLU A 129 -8.42 4.95 -4.85
CA GLU A 129 -9.00 3.75 -5.45
C GLU A 129 -8.52 3.59 -6.89
N TRP A 130 -8.53 4.68 -7.69
CA TRP A 130 -7.92 4.69 -9.02
C TRP A 130 -6.44 4.34 -9.00
N ARG A 131 -5.69 4.92 -8.06
CA ARG A 131 -4.27 4.60 -7.88
C ARG A 131 -4.07 3.11 -7.60
N SER A 132 -4.81 2.55 -6.65
CA SER A 132 -4.70 1.14 -6.27
C SER A 132 -5.12 0.21 -7.42
N LEU A 133 -6.17 0.57 -8.15
CA LEU A 133 -6.62 -0.16 -9.33
C LEU A 133 -5.55 -0.22 -10.42
N LEU A 134 -5.00 0.93 -10.81
CA LEU A 134 -4.03 1.04 -11.91
C LEU A 134 -2.66 0.44 -11.54
N THR A 135 -2.21 0.62 -10.29
CA THR A 135 -0.85 0.20 -9.89
C THR A 135 -0.79 -1.20 -9.30
N LEU A 136 -1.91 -1.75 -8.80
CA LEU A 136 -1.93 -3.05 -8.12
C LEU A 136 -2.86 -4.06 -8.80
N GLN A 137 -4.12 -3.72 -9.05
CA GLN A 137 -5.09 -4.74 -9.46
C GLN A 137 -5.04 -5.00 -10.97
N LEU A 138 -5.06 -3.95 -11.79
CA LEU A 138 -5.05 -4.09 -13.26
C LEU A 138 -3.77 -4.69 -13.82
N PRO A 139 -2.55 -4.45 -13.29
CA PRO A 139 -1.37 -5.14 -13.79
C PRO A 139 -1.48 -6.66 -13.61
N LEU A 140 -2.06 -7.14 -12.51
CA LEU A 140 -2.35 -8.57 -12.28
C LEU A 140 -3.47 -9.13 -13.19
N ILE A 141 -4.18 -8.30 -13.95
CA ILE A 141 -5.26 -8.77 -14.82
C ILE A 141 -4.90 -8.59 -16.28
N LEU A 142 -4.50 -7.37 -16.65
CA LEU A 142 -4.27 -6.94 -18.02
C LEU A 142 -2.97 -7.49 -18.59
N ILE A 143 -1.90 -7.66 -17.78
CA ILE A 143 -0.65 -8.26 -18.26
C ILE A 143 -0.90 -9.70 -18.75
N PRO A 144 -1.47 -10.63 -17.93
CA PRO A 144 -1.87 -11.95 -18.42
C PRO A 144 -2.77 -11.89 -19.66
N MET A 145 -3.82 -11.07 -19.61
CA MET A 145 -4.84 -10.99 -20.66
C MET A 145 -4.28 -10.52 -22.02
N TRP A 146 -3.31 -9.61 -21.99
CA TRP A 146 -2.73 -8.98 -23.20
C TRP A 146 -1.32 -9.47 -23.57
N SER A 147 -0.70 -10.36 -22.78
CA SER A 147 0.63 -10.94 -23.04
C SER A 147 0.73 -11.81 -24.32
N ARG A 148 -0.38 -12.02 -25.03
CA ARG A 148 -0.44 -12.90 -26.22
C ARG A 148 0.35 -12.32 -27.40
N GLN A 149 0.62 -13.14 -28.41
CA GLN A 149 1.36 -12.77 -29.63
C GLN A 149 0.61 -11.83 -30.60
N ASP A 150 -0.55 -11.30 -30.18
CA ASP A 150 -1.31 -10.34 -30.97
C ASP A 150 -0.66 -8.96 -30.86
N HIS A 151 -0.22 -8.40 -31.99
CA HIS A 151 0.42 -7.08 -32.07
C HIS A 151 -0.44 -5.96 -31.46
N ILE A 152 -1.76 -6.09 -31.55
CA ILE A 152 -2.71 -5.10 -31.04
C ILE A 152 -2.75 -5.11 -29.52
N LYS A 153 -2.90 -6.30 -28.93
CA LYS A 153 -2.89 -6.45 -27.46
C LYS A 153 -1.56 -6.07 -26.85
N ARG A 154 -0.45 -6.36 -27.54
CA ARG A 154 0.88 -5.89 -27.14
C ARG A 154 0.98 -4.36 -27.12
N SER A 155 0.40 -3.70 -28.11
CA SER A 155 0.32 -2.23 -28.15
C SER A 155 -0.54 -1.70 -27.00
N LEU A 156 -1.72 -2.27 -26.74
CA LEU A 156 -2.53 -1.88 -25.58
C LEU A 156 -1.79 -2.09 -24.26
N LEU A 157 -1.10 -3.22 -24.12
CA LEU A 157 -0.32 -3.55 -22.94
C LEU A 157 0.84 -2.58 -22.72
N ARG A 158 1.58 -2.24 -23.76
CA ARG A 158 2.74 -1.34 -23.64
C ARG A 158 2.29 0.09 -23.34
N ASN A 159 1.19 0.56 -23.93
CA ASN A 159 0.56 1.84 -23.55
C ASN A 159 0.17 1.84 -22.06
N PHE A 160 -0.48 0.77 -21.60
CA PHE A 160 -0.85 0.60 -20.19
C PHE A 160 0.37 0.57 -19.25
N ILE A 161 1.45 -0.12 -19.62
CA ILE A 161 2.69 -0.18 -18.81
C ILE A 161 3.32 1.21 -18.68
N HIS A 162 3.32 2.02 -19.75
CA HIS A 162 3.78 3.42 -19.66
C HIS A 162 2.93 4.24 -18.68
N LEU A 163 1.60 4.09 -18.72
CA LEU A 163 0.68 4.71 -17.76
C LEU A 163 0.96 4.27 -16.32
N VAL A 164 1.13 2.98 -16.06
CA VAL A 164 1.42 2.48 -14.71
C VAL A 164 2.79 2.99 -14.23
N SER A 165 3.77 3.04 -15.13
CA SER A 165 5.12 3.51 -14.83
C SER A 165 5.15 4.99 -14.45
N LEU A 166 4.45 5.87 -15.20
CA LEU A 166 4.40 7.29 -14.86
C LEU A 166 3.70 7.53 -13.52
N ILE A 167 2.61 6.79 -13.23
CA ILE A 167 1.90 6.88 -11.94
C ILE A 167 2.81 6.46 -10.79
N ASN A 168 3.50 5.33 -10.94
CA ASN A 168 4.41 4.82 -9.91
C ASN A 168 5.57 5.79 -9.63
N ILE A 169 6.13 6.42 -10.66
CA ILE A 169 7.19 7.42 -10.49
C ILE A 169 6.65 8.69 -9.83
N GLY A 170 5.54 9.24 -10.33
CA GLY A 170 4.96 10.49 -9.80
C GLY A 170 4.55 10.40 -8.32
N LEU A 171 4.31 9.19 -7.81
CA LEU A 171 3.92 8.94 -6.42
C LEU A 171 5.08 8.60 -5.47
N LYS A 172 6.32 8.53 -5.99
CA LYS A 172 7.51 8.30 -5.17
C LYS A 172 7.67 9.41 -4.13
N ARG A 173 8.23 9.04 -2.99
CA ARG A 173 8.54 9.97 -1.89
C ARG A 173 9.87 10.69 -2.06
N VAL A 174 10.72 10.19 -2.95
CA VAL A 174 12.03 10.75 -3.28
C VAL A 174 12.06 10.94 -4.79
N MET A 175 12.54 12.10 -5.20
CA MET A 175 12.64 12.48 -6.59
C MET A 175 14.09 12.86 -6.89
N ASP A 176 14.59 12.39 -8.02
CA ASP A 176 15.92 12.72 -8.54
C ASP A 176 15.80 12.99 -10.04
N SER A 177 16.85 13.55 -10.64
CA SER A 177 16.87 13.89 -12.08
C SER A 177 16.61 12.67 -12.97
N PHE A 178 17.04 11.47 -12.54
CA PHE A 178 16.82 10.23 -13.27
C PHE A 178 15.36 9.80 -13.25
N GLN A 179 14.67 9.86 -12.10
CA GLN A 179 13.23 9.60 -12.00
C GLN A 179 12.44 10.58 -12.85
N ILE A 180 12.81 11.87 -12.85
CA ILE A 180 12.13 12.90 -13.64
C ILE A 180 12.31 12.64 -15.13
N LYS A 181 13.52 12.31 -15.60
CA LYS A 181 13.77 11.91 -17.00
C LYS A 181 12.90 10.71 -17.39
N ARG A 182 12.81 9.69 -16.51
CA ARG A 182 11.94 8.53 -16.74
C ARG A 182 10.46 8.87 -16.77
N TYR A 183 10.01 9.78 -15.90
CA TYR A 183 8.63 10.27 -15.93
C TYR A 183 8.33 10.93 -17.28
N ARG A 184 9.19 11.85 -17.73
CA ARG A 184 9.07 12.53 -19.05
C ARG A 184 9.00 11.53 -20.20
N HIS A 185 9.89 10.53 -20.21
CA HIS A 185 9.86 9.47 -21.21
C HIS A 185 8.53 8.69 -21.19
N HIS A 186 8.05 8.25 -20.01
CA HIS A 186 6.84 7.45 -19.93
C HIS A 186 5.56 8.25 -20.25
N ILE A 187 5.45 9.52 -19.85
CA ILE A 187 4.30 10.35 -20.23
C ILE A 187 4.29 10.59 -21.74
N GLN A 188 5.44 10.87 -22.35
CA GLN A 188 5.55 11.04 -23.80
C GLN A 188 5.13 9.77 -24.54
N LYS A 189 5.71 8.60 -24.19
CA LYS A 189 5.38 7.33 -24.85
C LYS A 189 3.94 6.89 -24.62
N TYR A 190 3.38 7.16 -23.45
CA TYR A 190 1.96 6.95 -23.18
C TYR A 190 1.10 7.81 -24.13
N LEU A 191 1.35 9.11 -24.23
CA LEU A 191 0.53 10.01 -25.05
C LEU A 191 0.69 9.75 -26.56
N GLU A 192 1.92 9.54 -27.04
CA GLU A 192 2.21 9.19 -28.45
C GLU A 192 1.42 7.94 -28.86
N SER A 193 1.52 6.87 -28.06
CA SER A 193 0.78 5.64 -28.34
C SER A 193 -0.73 5.77 -28.13
N SER A 194 -1.18 6.56 -27.14
CA SER A 194 -2.62 6.80 -26.92
C SER A 194 -3.29 7.50 -28.08
N VAL A 195 -2.65 8.49 -28.73
CA VAL A 195 -3.21 9.17 -29.90
C VAL A 195 -3.32 8.23 -31.11
N LEU A 196 -2.33 7.34 -31.28
CA LEU A 196 -2.32 6.36 -32.36
C LEU A 196 -3.37 5.26 -32.16
N ILE A 197 -3.49 4.74 -30.93
CA ILE A 197 -4.40 3.66 -30.57
C ILE A 197 -5.83 4.20 -30.51
N PHE A 198 -6.07 5.30 -29.78
CA PHE A 198 -7.41 5.83 -29.52
C PHE A 198 -7.70 7.05 -30.39
N GLN A 199 -7.68 6.88 -31.73
CA GLN A 199 -7.79 7.99 -32.70
C GLN A 199 -9.08 8.83 -32.56
N HIS A 200 -10.15 8.23 -32.03
CA HIS A 200 -11.44 8.89 -31.81
C HIS A 200 -11.52 9.61 -30.44
N CYS A 201 -10.56 9.38 -29.55
CA CYS A 201 -10.53 10.00 -28.23
C CYS A 201 -9.67 11.26 -28.25
N LYS A 202 -10.28 12.41 -27.97
CA LYS A 202 -9.54 13.65 -27.75
C LYS A 202 -8.74 13.58 -26.44
N LEU A 203 -7.54 14.14 -26.45
CA LEU A 203 -6.75 14.28 -25.22
C LEU A 203 -7.47 15.21 -24.24
N ALA A 204 -7.84 14.68 -23.09
CA ALA A 204 -8.38 15.48 -21.99
C ALA A 204 -7.33 16.48 -21.43
N PRO A 205 -7.76 17.61 -20.83
CA PRO A 205 -6.87 18.55 -20.17
C PRO A 205 -5.95 17.90 -19.11
N ASN A 206 -6.41 16.85 -18.44
CA ASN A 206 -5.60 16.10 -17.48
C ASN A 206 -4.34 15.46 -18.10
N HIS A 207 -4.39 15.09 -19.39
CA HIS A 207 -3.20 14.61 -20.11
C HIS A 207 -2.17 15.73 -20.24
N HIS A 208 -2.61 16.94 -20.59
CA HIS A 208 -1.75 18.12 -20.66
C HIS A 208 -1.17 18.47 -19.29
N MET A 209 -2.00 18.47 -18.23
CA MET A 209 -1.54 18.72 -16.86
C MET A 209 -0.51 17.67 -16.39
N ALA A 210 -0.65 16.42 -16.81
CA ALA A 210 0.31 15.36 -16.49
C ALA A 210 1.68 15.59 -17.15
N ILE A 211 1.76 16.25 -18.30
CA ILE A 211 3.04 16.63 -18.92
C ILE A 211 3.80 17.60 -18.00
N HIS A 212 3.13 18.66 -17.57
CA HIS A 212 3.70 19.68 -16.67
C HIS A 212 4.04 19.15 -15.28
N LEU A 213 3.52 17.98 -14.89
CA LEU A 213 3.88 17.37 -13.62
C LEU A 213 5.38 17.11 -13.52
N ALA A 214 6.08 16.84 -14.64
CA ALA A 214 7.52 16.67 -14.65
C ALA A 214 8.26 17.94 -14.18
N ASP A 215 7.82 19.12 -14.64
CA ASP A 215 8.43 20.39 -14.29
C ASP A 215 8.12 20.76 -12.83
N CYS A 216 6.92 20.43 -12.36
CA CYS A 216 6.56 20.55 -10.95
C CYS A 216 7.41 19.63 -10.05
N LEU A 217 7.66 18.39 -10.49
CA LEU A 217 8.53 17.44 -9.77
C LEU A 217 9.97 17.95 -9.67
N GLU A 218 10.47 18.61 -10.73
CA GLU A 218 11.80 19.19 -10.77
C GLU A 218 11.94 20.40 -9.85
N ARG A 219 10.92 21.27 -9.79
CA ARG A 219 10.96 22.52 -9.03
C ARG A 219 10.58 22.36 -7.56
N PHE A 220 9.57 21.54 -7.27
CA PHE A 220 8.96 21.43 -5.95
C PHE A 220 9.22 20.08 -5.28
N GLY A 221 9.90 19.17 -5.98
CA GLY A 221 10.16 17.82 -5.52
C GLY A 221 8.91 16.93 -5.55
N PRO A 222 8.88 15.85 -4.74
CA PRO A 222 7.81 14.85 -4.73
C PRO A 222 6.41 15.45 -4.55
N VAL A 223 5.41 14.97 -5.31
CA VAL A 223 4.00 15.43 -5.26
C VAL A 223 3.44 15.50 -3.84
N ARG A 224 3.85 14.56 -2.98
CA ARG A 224 3.38 14.48 -1.58
C ARG A 224 3.76 15.69 -0.72
N ALA A 225 4.75 16.47 -1.14
CA ALA A 225 5.16 17.68 -0.42
C ALA A 225 4.19 18.85 -0.65
N TRP A 226 3.48 18.87 -1.79
CA TRP A 226 2.70 20.04 -2.23
C TRP A 226 1.26 19.71 -2.67
N TRP A 227 0.83 18.45 -2.58
CA TRP A 227 -0.56 18.05 -2.85
C TRP A 227 -1.58 18.62 -1.84
N SER A 228 -2.84 18.76 -2.26
CA SER A 228 -3.91 19.35 -1.45
C SER A 228 -4.48 18.44 -0.37
N PHE A 229 -4.29 17.11 -0.45
CA PHE A 229 -4.97 16.16 0.43
C PHE A 229 -4.79 16.40 1.95
N PRO A 230 -3.62 16.80 2.48
CA PRO A 230 -3.49 17.17 3.88
C PRO A 230 -4.39 18.34 4.27
N PHE A 231 -4.47 19.37 3.42
CA PHE A 231 -5.31 20.55 3.63
C PHE A 231 -6.79 20.21 3.50
N GLU A 232 -7.19 19.39 2.53
CA GLU A 232 -8.58 18.91 2.40
C GLU A 232 -9.02 18.12 3.63
N ARG A 233 -8.17 17.24 4.17
CA ARG A 233 -8.46 16.50 5.40
C ARG A 233 -8.57 17.42 6.61
N LEU A 234 -7.71 18.43 6.69
CA LEU A 234 -7.75 19.44 7.75
C LEU A 234 -9.05 20.25 7.66
N MET A 235 -9.39 20.77 6.48
CA MET A 235 -10.64 21.50 6.25
C MET A 235 -11.85 20.63 6.55
N GLY A 236 -11.85 19.37 6.15
CA GLY A 236 -12.91 18.43 6.51
C GLY A 236 -13.05 18.19 8.02
N LYS A 237 -11.99 18.34 8.81
CA LYS A 237 -12.09 18.33 10.29
C LYS A 237 -12.64 19.65 10.83
N ILE A 238 -12.18 20.77 10.29
CA ILE A 238 -12.62 22.11 10.67
C ILE A 238 -14.12 22.28 10.39
N LEU A 239 -14.59 21.88 9.22
CA LEU A 239 -16.01 21.91 8.83
C LEU A 239 -16.90 20.99 9.68
N LYS A 240 -16.32 19.97 10.33
CA LYS A 240 -17.05 19.09 11.25
C LYS A 240 -16.98 19.54 12.70
N ALA A 241 -16.09 20.49 13.02
CA ALA A 241 -16.09 21.11 14.34
C ALA A 241 -17.35 21.98 14.44
N GLY A 242 -18.05 21.91 15.57
CA GLY A 242 -19.33 22.59 15.76
C GLY A 242 -19.23 24.07 15.40
N HIS A 243 -20.12 24.53 14.52
CA HIS A 243 -20.30 25.93 14.17
C HIS A 243 -21.79 26.29 14.29
N ASN A 244 -22.08 27.54 14.67
CA ASN A 244 -23.42 28.08 14.86
C ASN A 244 -24.16 28.39 13.54
N ASN A 245 -23.66 27.89 12.39
CA ASN A 245 -24.18 28.14 11.03
C ASN A 245 -24.29 29.63 10.64
N HIS A 246 -23.65 30.54 11.38
CA HIS A 246 -23.67 31.96 11.07
C HIS A 246 -22.61 32.25 9.98
N ILE A 247 -23.06 32.31 8.73
CA ILE A 247 -22.21 32.34 7.52
C ILE A 247 -21.14 33.44 7.58
N THR A 248 -21.45 34.59 8.15
CA THR A 248 -20.54 35.74 8.27
C THR A 248 -19.44 35.55 9.32
N GLU A 249 -19.58 34.58 10.23
CA GLU A 249 -18.62 34.29 11.31
C GLU A 249 -17.87 32.97 11.12
N LEU A 250 -18.20 32.20 10.06
CA LEU A 250 -17.59 30.90 9.79
C LEU A 250 -16.08 31.00 9.60
N GLU A 251 -15.60 32.01 8.88
CA GLU A 251 -14.16 32.21 8.63
C GLU A 251 -13.39 32.43 9.94
N ILE A 252 -13.91 33.29 10.81
CA ILE A 252 -13.32 33.58 12.13
C ILE A 252 -13.38 32.34 13.02
N THR A 253 -14.50 31.63 13.01
CA THR A 253 -14.69 30.39 13.79
C THR A 253 -13.70 29.31 13.35
N PHE A 254 -13.53 29.10 12.05
CA PHE A 254 -12.59 28.14 11.49
C PHE A 254 -11.14 28.51 11.80
N LEU A 255 -10.77 29.78 11.67
CA LEU A 255 -9.42 30.24 12.03
C LEU A 255 -9.14 30.05 13.53
N LYS A 256 -10.09 30.43 14.39
CA LYS A 256 -9.98 30.21 15.84
C LYS A 256 -9.83 28.73 16.17
N GLN A 257 -10.60 27.86 15.52
CA GLN A 257 -10.51 26.42 15.74
C GLN A 257 -9.18 25.83 15.25
N PHE A 258 -8.67 26.29 14.11
CA PHE A 258 -7.36 25.91 13.60
C PHE A 258 -6.24 26.31 14.57
N CYS A 259 -6.25 27.56 15.07
CA CYS A 259 -5.28 28.04 16.04
C CYS A 259 -5.35 27.27 17.36
N ARG A 260 -6.56 27.01 17.88
CA ARG A 260 -6.78 26.22 19.10
C ARG A 260 -6.25 24.80 18.96
N ALA A 261 -6.56 24.13 17.84
CA ALA A 261 -6.08 22.77 17.58
C ALA A 261 -4.54 22.72 17.45
N SER A 262 -3.93 23.72 16.81
CA SER A 262 -2.48 23.83 16.65
C SER A 262 -1.78 24.08 17.99
N ASN A 263 -2.28 25.02 18.79
CA ASN A 263 -1.75 25.31 20.12
C ASN A 263 -1.87 24.10 21.06
N LEU A 264 -3.01 23.40 21.03
CA LEU A 264 -3.18 22.18 21.82
C LEU A 264 -2.19 21.08 21.39
N SER A 265 -1.99 20.89 20.08
CA SER A 265 -0.98 19.94 19.58
C SER A 265 0.43 20.28 20.08
N ALA A 266 0.81 21.56 20.05
CA ALA A 266 2.10 22.01 20.56
C ALA A 266 2.25 21.78 22.07
N LEU A 267 1.21 22.07 22.88
CA LEU A 267 1.22 21.81 24.32
C LEU A 267 1.36 20.31 24.65
N ILE A 268 0.75 19.45 23.82
CA ILE A 268 0.85 17.98 23.96
C ILE A 268 2.26 17.49 23.57
N GLU A 269 2.89 18.10 22.57
CA GLU A 269 4.26 17.74 22.13
C GLU A 269 5.33 18.19 23.13
N ASP A 270 5.17 19.37 23.70
CA ASP A 270 6.08 19.96 24.69
C ASP A 270 5.88 19.41 26.12
N ASP A 271 4.88 18.54 26.33
CA ASP A 271 4.45 18.04 27.65
C ASP A 271 4.12 19.16 28.66
N LYS A 272 3.61 20.29 28.14
CA LYS A 272 3.23 21.49 28.91
C LYS A 272 1.71 21.61 29.06
N LEU A 273 1.01 20.47 29.17
CA LEU A 273 -0.42 20.50 29.42
C LEU A 273 -0.68 21.11 30.81
N PRO A 274 -1.66 22.03 30.95
CA PRO A 274 -2.08 22.50 32.25
C PRO A 274 -2.47 21.33 33.17
N GLU A 275 -2.19 21.43 34.47
CA GLU A 275 -2.44 20.39 35.48
C GLU A 275 -3.89 19.84 35.42
N ALA A 276 -4.88 20.71 35.15
CA ALA A 276 -6.28 20.34 34.98
C ALA A 276 -6.55 19.35 33.83
N LEU A 277 -5.67 19.30 32.82
CA LEU A 277 -5.78 18.46 31.62
C LEU A 277 -4.84 17.25 31.66
N GLU A 278 -3.96 17.13 32.66
CA GLU A 278 -3.04 15.98 32.77
C GLU A 278 -3.78 14.65 32.84
N GLN A 279 -4.92 14.60 33.52
CA GLN A 279 -5.79 13.41 33.61
C GLN A 279 -6.30 12.93 32.23
N TYR A 280 -6.31 13.81 31.22
CA TYR A 280 -6.71 13.50 29.85
C TYR A 280 -5.54 13.39 28.89
N SER A 281 -4.29 13.59 29.35
CA SER A 281 -3.06 13.57 28.54
C SER A 281 -3.01 12.38 27.59
N VAL A 282 -3.26 11.16 28.08
CA VAL A 282 -3.24 9.92 27.28
C VAL A 282 -4.31 9.93 26.18
N ARG A 283 -5.52 10.41 26.48
CA ARG A 283 -6.62 10.50 25.50
C ARG A 283 -6.35 11.60 24.47
N LEU A 284 -5.87 12.75 24.92
CA LEU A 284 -5.49 13.87 24.07
C LEU A 284 -4.33 13.49 23.14
N GLN A 285 -3.29 12.85 23.68
CA GLN A 285 -2.19 12.29 22.89
C GLN A 285 -2.70 11.28 21.85
N ALA A 286 -3.67 10.42 22.20
CA ALA A 286 -4.26 9.47 21.25
C ALA A 286 -5.09 10.12 20.13
N LEU A 287 -5.56 11.36 20.29
CA LEU A 287 -6.27 12.10 19.24
C LEU A 287 -5.30 12.66 18.18
N TYR A 288 -4.09 13.04 18.57
CA TYR A 288 -3.11 13.71 17.72
C TYR A 288 -1.98 12.79 17.24
N LYS A 289 -1.46 11.93 18.10
CA LYS A 289 -0.52 10.86 17.72
C LYS A 289 -1.35 9.73 17.13
N GLN A 290 -1.04 9.30 15.90
CA GLN A 290 -1.57 8.01 15.44
C GLN A 290 -1.24 6.98 16.53
N PRO A 291 -2.21 6.16 16.98
CA PRO A 291 -1.90 5.17 17.99
C PRO A 291 -0.73 4.36 17.46
N ALA A 292 0.39 4.38 18.19
CA ALA A 292 1.48 3.45 17.95
C ALA A 292 0.81 2.07 17.80
N PRO A 293 1.11 1.30 16.74
CA PRO A 293 0.47 0.02 16.54
C PRO A 293 0.62 -0.74 17.85
N ARG A 294 -0.52 -1.06 18.50
CA ARG A 294 -0.54 -1.60 19.86
C ARG A 294 0.55 -2.65 19.91
N ALA A 295 1.59 -2.41 20.71
CA ALA A 295 2.59 -3.44 20.98
C ALA A 295 1.77 -4.65 21.39
N ASN A 296 1.95 -5.77 20.68
CA ASN A 296 1.30 -7.00 21.07
C ASN A 296 1.66 -7.21 22.53
N ARG A 297 0.69 -7.02 23.45
CA ARG A 297 0.83 -7.64 24.77
C ARG A 297 0.99 -9.11 24.42
N PRO A 298 2.13 -9.74 24.75
CA PRO A 298 2.24 -11.17 24.55
C PRO A 298 1.03 -11.75 25.27
N SER A 299 0.10 -12.35 24.52
CA SER A 299 -0.81 -13.28 25.18
C SER A 299 0.10 -14.29 25.88
N HIS A 300 -0.34 -14.86 27.00
CA HIS A 300 0.40 -15.89 27.73
C HIS A 300 0.60 -17.15 26.87
N SER A 301 1.33 -17.05 25.77
CA SER A 301 1.52 -18.09 24.79
C SER A 301 2.65 -18.96 25.29
N LYS A 302 2.25 -20.14 25.76
CA LYS A 302 3.12 -21.26 26.07
C LYS A 302 4.15 -21.42 24.94
N MET A 303 5.41 -21.64 25.32
CA MET A 303 6.42 -22.07 24.36
C MET A 303 5.96 -23.39 23.72
N SER A 304 6.08 -23.48 22.40
CA SER A 304 5.72 -24.67 21.63
C SER A 304 6.96 -25.22 20.93
N PRO A 305 7.04 -26.54 20.71
CA PRO A 305 8.16 -27.13 19.99
C PRO A 305 8.22 -26.64 18.54
N LEU A 306 9.44 -26.39 18.06
CA LEU A 306 9.74 -26.16 16.64
C LEU A 306 9.67 -27.51 15.91
N SER A 307 9.20 -27.51 14.66
CA SER A 307 9.31 -28.70 13.82
C SER A 307 10.76 -28.94 13.42
N ASP A 308 11.13 -30.19 13.13
CA ASP A 308 12.49 -30.55 12.73
C ASP A 308 12.99 -29.73 11.54
N VAL A 309 12.12 -29.52 10.55
CA VAL A 309 12.42 -28.70 9.37
C VAL A 309 12.78 -27.26 9.76
N VAL A 310 12.00 -26.63 10.65
CA VAL A 310 12.25 -25.25 11.07
C VAL A 310 13.52 -25.17 11.92
N LEU A 311 13.77 -26.18 12.76
CA LEU A 311 14.97 -26.24 13.59
C LEU A 311 16.24 -26.38 12.74
N ASP A 312 16.22 -27.24 11.71
CA ASP A 312 17.33 -27.41 10.77
C ASP A 312 17.61 -26.12 9.98
N LEU A 313 16.56 -25.46 9.48
CA LEU A 313 16.68 -24.19 8.78
C LEU A 313 17.23 -23.08 9.69
N LEU A 314 16.83 -23.05 10.96
CA LEU A 314 17.31 -22.07 11.93
C LEU A 314 18.80 -22.30 12.25
N VAL A 315 19.21 -23.55 12.44
CA VAL A 315 20.62 -23.92 12.66
C VAL A 315 21.46 -23.52 11.44
N ALA A 316 20.99 -23.83 10.23
CA ALA A 316 21.68 -23.48 8.99
C ALA A 316 21.82 -21.95 8.85
N TYR A 317 20.73 -21.20 9.04
CA TYR A 317 20.75 -19.74 8.97
C TYR A 317 21.72 -19.13 9.99
N LEU A 318 21.70 -19.58 11.25
CA LEU A 318 22.52 -19.00 12.30
C LEU A 318 24.02 -19.23 12.07
N ASN A 319 24.40 -20.36 11.47
CA ASN A 319 25.79 -20.65 11.11
C ASN A 319 26.25 -19.94 9.83
N ASP A 320 25.33 -19.62 8.91
CA ASP A 320 25.62 -18.85 7.69
C ASP A 320 25.78 -17.35 7.97
N THR A 321 25.20 -16.86 9.08
CA THR A 321 25.28 -15.45 9.44
C THR A 321 26.53 -15.16 10.28
N GLU A 322 27.45 -14.34 9.78
CA GLU A 322 28.76 -14.01 10.41
C GLU A 322 28.69 -13.25 11.76
N GLY A 323 27.53 -13.17 12.41
CA GLY A 323 27.31 -12.32 13.59
C GLY A 323 27.66 -12.94 14.94
N GLU A 324 27.62 -14.28 15.06
CA GLU A 324 27.68 -14.96 16.36
C GLU A 324 28.94 -15.82 16.43
N ARG A 325 29.85 -15.53 17.38
CA ARG A 325 31.15 -16.23 17.56
C ARG A 325 30.99 -17.66 18.13
N CYS A 326 29.96 -18.38 17.74
CA CYS A 326 29.68 -19.74 18.18
C CYS A 326 29.05 -20.55 17.06
N ILE A 327 29.36 -21.85 17.03
CA ILE A 327 28.75 -22.79 16.08
C ILE A 327 27.47 -23.32 16.72
N TRP A 328 26.35 -23.07 16.05
CA TRP A 328 25.03 -23.52 16.48
C TRP A 328 24.78 -24.95 16.02
N ILE A 329 24.28 -25.79 16.91
CA ILE A 329 23.90 -27.17 16.57
C ILE A 329 22.54 -27.53 17.17
N ARG A 330 21.94 -28.61 16.66
CA ARG A 330 20.68 -29.12 17.22
C ARG A 330 20.88 -29.62 18.66
N PRO A 331 19.87 -29.51 19.54
CA PRO A 331 19.95 -29.98 20.93
C PRO A 331 20.26 -31.47 21.08
N ASP A 332 19.70 -32.32 20.21
CA ASP A 332 19.92 -33.76 20.22
C ASP A 332 21.39 -34.12 19.93
N LYS A 333 22.01 -33.40 18.99
CA LYS A 333 23.44 -33.53 18.68
C LYS A 333 24.32 -32.94 19.79
N TRP A 334 23.92 -31.83 20.41
CA TRP A 334 24.66 -31.25 21.53
C TRP A 334 24.65 -32.15 22.77
N ALA A 335 23.50 -32.78 23.05
CA ALA A 335 23.34 -33.69 24.19
C ALA A 335 24.17 -34.98 24.07
N SER A 336 24.56 -35.38 22.86
CA SER A 336 25.41 -36.55 22.62
C SER A 336 26.92 -36.26 22.66
N LEU A 337 27.32 -34.98 22.76
CA LEU A 337 28.73 -34.58 22.87
C LEU A 337 29.28 -34.76 24.29
N SER A 338 30.60 -34.93 24.39
CA SER A 338 31.29 -34.88 25.67
C SER A 338 31.23 -33.46 26.27
N LYS A 339 31.39 -33.33 27.59
CA LYS A 339 31.43 -32.02 28.26
C LYS A 339 32.54 -31.09 27.76
N SER A 340 33.63 -31.66 27.23
CA SER A 340 34.75 -30.88 26.69
C SER A 340 34.42 -30.34 25.30
N ASP A 341 33.80 -31.18 24.45
CA ASP A 341 33.47 -30.82 23.07
C ASP A 341 32.26 -29.89 23.01
N SER A 342 31.31 -30.03 23.94
CA SER A 342 30.09 -29.22 23.97
C SER A 342 30.35 -27.72 24.25
N LEU A 343 31.51 -27.36 24.80
CA LEU A 343 31.92 -25.97 25.04
C LEU A 343 32.21 -25.18 23.75
N ALA A 344 32.51 -25.88 22.65
CA ALA A 344 32.75 -25.26 21.35
C ALA A 344 31.45 -24.91 20.60
N TYR A 345 30.30 -25.42 21.06
CA TYR A 345 29.01 -25.32 20.38
C TYR A 345 27.92 -24.73 21.28
N ALA A 346 26.93 -24.10 20.68
CA ALA A 346 25.72 -23.65 21.37
C ALA A 346 24.49 -24.44 20.86
N PRO A 347 23.67 -25.04 21.75
CA PRO A 347 22.45 -25.72 21.33
C PRO A 347 21.39 -24.68 20.97
N VAL A 348 20.76 -24.81 19.80
CA VAL A 348 19.61 -24.00 19.39
C VAL A 348 18.37 -24.47 20.16
N PRO A 349 17.73 -23.66 21.02
CA PRO A 349 16.54 -24.11 21.75
C PRO A 349 15.44 -24.61 20.79
N ALA A 350 14.92 -25.81 21.03
CA ALA A 350 13.92 -26.46 20.19
C ALA A 350 12.48 -25.93 20.42
N GLN A 351 12.33 -24.82 21.12
CA GLN A 351 11.04 -24.23 21.44
C GLN A 351 11.01 -22.75 21.06
N GLY A 352 9.85 -22.29 20.62
CA GLY A 352 9.60 -20.90 20.28
C GLY A 352 8.19 -20.48 20.66
N GLN A 353 7.97 -19.17 20.71
CA GLN A 353 6.65 -18.61 20.94
C GLN A 353 6.03 -18.24 19.60
N PHE A 354 4.93 -18.90 19.23
CA PHE A 354 4.30 -18.75 17.92
C PHE A 354 3.21 -17.68 17.90
N TYR A 355 3.13 -16.97 16.78
CA TYR A 355 2.15 -15.92 16.52
C TYR A 355 1.41 -16.20 15.21
N LYS A 356 0.12 -15.81 15.18
CA LYS A 356 -0.65 -15.79 13.93
C LYS A 356 -0.38 -14.54 13.08
N ARG A 357 -0.08 -13.44 13.75
CA ARG A 357 0.18 -12.12 13.15
C ARG A 357 1.20 -11.32 13.97
N ILE A 358 1.97 -10.47 13.30
CA ILE A 358 2.88 -9.53 13.94
C ILE A 358 2.87 -8.17 13.24
N ASN A 359 3.07 -7.11 14.00
CA ASN A 359 3.16 -5.74 13.47
C ASN A 359 4.40 -5.64 12.57
N TYR A 360 4.23 -5.04 11.40
CA TYR A 360 5.31 -4.79 10.46
C TYR A 360 5.02 -3.48 9.71
N ASN A 361 5.88 -2.48 9.92
CA ASN A 361 5.68 -1.10 9.48
C ASN A 361 4.29 -0.56 9.89
N ASP A 362 3.51 -0.02 8.95
CA ASP A 362 2.16 0.53 9.16
C ASP A 362 1.05 -0.55 9.16
N GLY A 363 1.42 -1.82 9.06
CA GLY A 363 0.49 -2.93 8.93
C GLY A 363 0.90 -4.13 9.77
N PHE A 364 0.53 -5.31 9.29
CA PHE A 364 0.81 -6.57 9.96
C PHE A 364 1.20 -7.60 8.90
N VAL A 365 2.10 -8.51 9.26
CA VAL A 365 2.34 -9.75 8.54
C VAL A 365 1.60 -10.87 9.28
N SER A 366 0.92 -11.74 8.54
CA SER A 366 0.19 -12.89 9.11
C SER A 366 0.60 -14.20 8.46
N THR A 367 0.33 -15.30 9.15
CA THR A 367 0.38 -16.62 8.52
C THR A 367 -0.69 -16.70 7.43
N PHE A 368 -0.40 -17.43 6.37
CA PHE A 368 -1.33 -17.65 5.25
C PHE A 368 -2.67 -18.22 5.70
N THR A 369 -2.66 -19.07 6.72
CA THR A 369 -3.85 -19.70 7.31
C THR A 369 -4.72 -18.73 8.12
N ASP A 370 -4.14 -17.68 8.70
CA ASP A 370 -4.87 -16.69 9.50
C ASP A 370 -5.44 -15.60 8.60
N ASN A 371 -4.60 -15.03 7.73
CA ASN A 371 -5.03 -14.07 6.73
C ASN A 371 -4.12 -14.13 5.48
N PRO A 372 -4.64 -14.58 4.32
CA PRO A 372 -3.87 -14.69 3.08
C PRO A 372 -3.45 -13.32 2.51
N ASP A 373 -4.20 -12.26 2.78
CA ASP A 373 -3.94 -10.91 2.25
C ASP A 373 -2.62 -10.31 2.74
N ASN A 374 -2.22 -10.65 3.97
CA ASN A 374 -1.03 -10.11 4.63
C ASN A 374 0.13 -11.11 4.71
N SER A 375 0.07 -12.19 3.94
CA SER A 375 0.96 -13.36 4.09
C SER A 375 2.06 -13.50 3.05
N CYS A 376 2.04 -12.72 1.98
CA CYS A 376 3.09 -12.72 0.96
C CYS A 376 4.06 -11.57 1.17
N ILE A 377 5.35 -11.91 1.18
CA ILE A 377 6.45 -10.99 1.47
C ILE A 377 7.54 -11.08 0.41
N TYR A 378 8.30 -10.00 0.28
CA TYR A 378 9.48 -9.87 -0.55
C TYR A 378 10.68 -9.54 0.34
N PHE A 379 11.80 -10.23 0.10
CA PHE A 379 13.06 -10.06 0.79
C PHE A 379 14.23 -10.38 -0.16
N LYS A 380 15.45 -10.08 0.27
CA LYS A 380 16.67 -10.47 -0.46
C LYS A 380 17.34 -11.63 0.25
N ASN A 381 17.81 -12.60 -0.52
CA ASN A 381 18.65 -13.68 -0.01
C ASN A 381 20.01 -13.16 0.44
N THR A 382 20.76 -14.00 1.15
CA THR A 382 22.16 -13.77 1.53
C THR A 382 23.03 -13.47 0.31
N ASP A 383 22.76 -14.13 -0.82
CA ASP A 383 23.41 -13.85 -2.13
C ASP A 383 22.97 -12.52 -2.79
N GLY A 384 22.08 -11.74 -2.17
CA GLY A 384 21.52 -10.51 -2.74
C GLY A 384 20.40 -10.70 -3.77
N ARG A 385 20.08 -11.95 -4.14
CA ARG A 385 18.99 -12.29 -5.08
C ARG A 385 17.62 -11.97 -4.50
N ASP A 386 16.74 -11.46 -5.35
CA ASP A 386 15.34 -11.20 -5.01
C ASP A 386 14.59 -12.50 -4.71
N SER A 387 13.79 -12.51 -3.64
CA SER A 387 13.02 -13.67 -3.21
C SER A 387 11.67 -13.29 -2.64
N PHE A 388 10.71 -14.20 -2.82
CA PHE A 388 9.33 -14.02 -2.42
C PHE A 388 8.93 -15.20 -1.54
N GLY A 389 8.18 -14.93 -0.48
CA GLY A 389 7.81 -15.96 0.48
C GLY A 389 6.35 -15.86 0.85
N ARG A 390 5.68 -17.02 0.93
CA ARG A 390 4.41 -17.15 1.65
C ARG A 390 4.69 -17.55 3.10
N VAL A 391 4.23 -16.75 4.04
CA VAL A 391 4.45 -16.96 5.48
C VAL A 391 3.59 -18.12 5.99
N PHE A 392 4.23 -19.19 6.47
CA PHE A 392 3.57 -20.33 7.09
C PHE A 392 3.45 -20.20 8.61
N SER A 393 4.55 -19.84 9.27
CA SER A 393 4.56 -19.61 10.71
C SER A 393 5.42 -18.41 11.07
N ILE A 394 5.01 -17.75 12.16
CA ILE A 394 5.71 -16.61 12.76
C ILE A 394 6.02 -17.02 14.18
N PHE A 395 7.28 -16.88 14.61
CA PHE A 395 7.65 -17.24 15.98
C PHE A 395 8.77 -16.36 16.50
N SER A 396 8.75 -16.04 17.79
CA SER A 396 9.91 -15.51 18.49
C SER A 396 10.74 -16.66 19.02
N HIS A 397 12.05 -16.49 18.93
CA HIS A 397 13.02 -17.47 19.38
C HIS A 397 14.05 -16.78 20.24
N LEU A 398 14.15 -17.25 21.48
CA LEU A 398 15.14 -16.79 22.45
C LEU A 398 16.29 -17.79 22.45
N ARG A 399 17.49 -17.30 22.20
CA ARG A 399 18.72 -18.09 22.25
C ARG A 399 19.79 -17.37 23.06
N ALA A 400 20.72 -18.12 23.63
CA ALA A 400 21.88 -17.55 24.30
C ALA A 400 23.11 -18.34 23.87
N ALA A 401 24.15 -17.64 23.41
CA ALA A 401 25.44 -18.26 23.24
C ALA A 401 26.06 -18.48 24.63
N VAL A 402 26.91 -19.52 24.77
CA VAL A 402 27.49 -19.97 26.05
C VAL A 402 28.18 -18.85 26.86
N LYS A 403 28.54 -17.72 26.22
CA LYS A 403 29.20 -16.56 26.84
C LYS A 403 28.56 -15.20 26.49
N SER A 404 27.30 -15.16 26.05
CA SER A 404 26.64 -13.94 25.58
C SER A 404 25.29 -13.71 26.27
N GLU A 405 24.85 -12.46 26.25
CA GLU A 405 23.47 -12.09 26.56
C GLU A 405 22.48 -12.85 25.66
N SER A 406 21.28 -13.06 26.19
CA SER A 406 20.21 -13.73 25.45
C SER A 406 19.71 -12.83 24.31
N ILE A 407 19.69 -13.38 23.10
CA ILE A 407 19.21 -12.73 21.89
C ILE A 407 17.80 -13.23 21.60
N SER A 408 16.86 -12.30 21.47
CA SER A 408 15.48 -12.58 21.06
C SER A 408 15.25 -12.00 19.66
N ASP A 409 14.95 -12.88 18.70
CA ASP A 409 14.59 -12.49 17.34
C ASP A 409 13.18 -12.99 16.99
N VAL A 410 12.48 -12.27 16.12
CA VAL A 410 11.25 -12.77 15.47
C VAL A 410 11.60 -13.33 14.10
N TRP A 411 11.16 -14.56 13.88
CA TRP A 411 11.42 -15.35 12.69
C TRP A 411 10.13 -15.60 11.91
N LEU A 412 10.29 -15.63 10.59
CA LEU A 412 9.27 -16.02 9.65
C LEU A 412 9.73 -17.30 8.95
N HIS A 413 8.96 -18.37 9.08
CA HIS A 413 9.11 -19.56 8.27
C HIS A 413 8.20 -19.45 7.06
N CYS A 414 8.83 -19.41 5.88
CA CYS A 414 8.18 -19.10 4.61
C CYS A 414 8.50 -20.16 3.56
N ALA A 415 7.56 -20.41 2.65
CA ALA A 415 7.87 -21.11 1.40
C ALA A 415 8.27 -20.10 0.33
N LEU A 416 9.47 -20.25 -0.21
CA LEU A 416 10.02 -19.46 -1.32
C LEU A 416 9.29 -19.72 -2.65
N ARG A 417 8.77 -20.94 -2.80
CA ARG A 417 8.02 -21.38 -3.99
C ARG A 417 6.77 -22.08 -3.51
N MET A 418 5.61 -21.72 -4.05
CA MET A 418 4.37 -22.42 -3.69
C MET A 418 4.26 -23.83 -4.30
N TRP A 419 5.20 -24.21 -5.18
CA TRP A 419 5.16 -25.42 -5.98
C TRP A 419 6.33 -26.33 -5.64
N SER A 420 6.02 -27.62 -5.59
CA SER A 420 6.92 -28.68 -5.14
C SER A 420 8.23 -28.72 -5.94
N PRO A 421 9.38 -28.90 -5.28
CA PRO A 421 9.53 -28.88 -3.83
C PRO A 421 9.38 -27.45 -3.30
N THR A 422 8.47 -27.26 -2.35
CA THR A 422 8.37 -26.04 -1.53
C THR A 422 9.70 -25.86 -0.81
N GLU A 423 10.54 -24.99 -1.35
CA GLU A 423 11.77 -24.59 -0.71
C GLU A 423 11.39 -23.74 0.52
N ASN A 424 11.50 -24.35 1.70
CA ASN A 424 11.23 -23.69 2.96
C ASN A 424 12.45 -22.89 3.40
N LYS A 425 12.21 -21.69 3.91
CA LYS A 425 13.26 -20.81 4.42
C LYS A 425 12.79 -20.15 5.71
N VAL A 426 13.73 -19.96 6.62
CA VAL A 426 13.56 -19.16 7.82
C VAL A 426 14.32 -17.85 7.61
N ILE A 427 13.65 -16.72 7.84
CA ILE A 427 14.22 -15.38 7.75
C ILE A 427 13.85 -14.58 8.99
N LYS A 428 14.62 -13.54 9.32
CA LYS A 428 14.25 -12.61 10.38
C LYS A 428 13.20 -11.62 9.88
N LEU A 429 12.28 -11.20 10.74
CA LEU A 429 11.26 -10.20 10.38
C LEU A 429 11.89 -8.90 9.83
N LYS A 430 13.07 -8.51 10.33
CA LYS A 430 13.83 -7.33 9.86
C LYS A 430 14.40 -7.45 8.44
N GLU A 431 14.47 -8.66 7.88
CA GLU A 431 14.95 -8.90 6.51
C GLU A 431 13.83 -8.76 5.47
N VAL A 432 12.58 -8.70 5.92
CA VAL A 432 11.45 -8.39 5.04
C VAL A 432 11.66 -6.98 4.51
N ILE A 433 11.56 -6.83 3.19
CA ILE A 433 11.68 -5.52 2.52
C ILE A 433 10.29 -4.94 2.26
N ALA A 434 9.37 -5.77 1.77
CA ALA A 434 8.01 -5.32 1.44
C ALA A 434 6.99 -6.46 1.56
N GLN A 435 5.72 -6.10 1.69
CA GLN A 435 4.60 -7.02 1.47
C GLN A 435 4.20 -6.98 -0.01
N CYS A 436 3.49 -8.01 -0.45
CA CYS A 436 3.04 -8.13 -1.83
C CYS A 436 1.51 -8.16 -1.93
N THR A 437 0.97 -7.50 -2.94
CA THR A 437 -0.36 -7.81 -3.49
C THR A 437 -0.20 -8.99 -4.44
N TRP A 438 -1.05 -10.00 -4.37
CA TRP A 438 -0.83 -11.23 -5.13
C TRP A 438 -2.13 -11.92 -5.56
N ILE A 439 -2.03 -12.82 -6.54
CA ILE A 439 -3.13 -13.64 -7.05
C ILE A 439 -2.61 -15.01 -7.47
N MET A 440 -3.45 -16.04 -7.33
CA MET A 440 -3.21 -17.36 -7.89
C MET A 440 -3.95 -17.56 -9.20
N TYR A 441 -3.21 -17.81 -10.27
CA TYR A 441 -3.73 -18.27 -11.54
C TYR A 441 -3.71 -19.80 -11.57
N LYS A 442 -4.78 -20.41 -12.05
CA LYS A 442 -4.83 -21.85 -12.38
C LYS A 442 -3.96 -22.14 -13.61
N ALA A 443 -3.63 -23.41 -13.81
CA ALA A 443 -3.06 -23.89 -15.07
C ALA A 443 -3.90 -23.38 -16.25
N GLY A 444 -3.25 -22.83 -17.27
CA GLY A 444 -3.91 -22.31 -18.46
C GLY A 444 -4.60 -20.94 -18.28
N GLU A 445 -4.74 -20.42 -17.05
CA GLU A 445 -5.49 -19.17 -16.79
C GLU A 445 -4.69 -17.92 -17.19
N MET A 446 -3.37 -17.93 -17.00
CA MET A 446 -2.49 -16.83 -17.43
C MET A 446 -2.16 -16.93 -18.92
N ASN A 447 -1.70 -18.10 -19.35
CA ASN A 447 -1.49 -18.47 -20.74
C ASN A 447 -1.82 -19.97 -20.87
N LYS A 448 -2.41 -20.38 -22.01
CA LYS A 448 -2.74 -21.79 -22.28
C LYS A 448 -1.49 -22.69 -22.26
N ASP A 449 -0.34 -22.13 -22.61
CA ASP A 449 0.95 -22.85 -22.62
C ASP A 449 1.53 -23.04 -21.20
N VAL A 450 0.98 -22.33 -20.21
CA VAL A 450 1.41 -22.44 -18.81
C VAL A 450 0.54 -23.48 -18.12
N GLU A 451 0.98 -24.73 -18.19
CA GLU A 451 0.27 -25.90 -17.65
C GLU A 451 0.34 -26.01 -16.12
N VAL A 452 1.04 -25.10 -15.46
CA VAL A 452 1.19 -25.05 -14.00
C VAL A 452 0.52 -23.80 -13.43
N PRO A 453 -0.26 -23.92 -12.34
CA PRO A 453 -0.72 -22.76 -11.59
C PRO A 453 0.44 -21.85 -11.20
N THR A 454 0.21 -20.56 -11.35
CA THR A 454 1.24 -19.53 -11.29
C THR A 454 0.80 -18.42 -10.34
N ILE A 455 1.74 -17.82 -9.63
CA ILE A 455 1.46 -16.68 -8.75
C ILE A 455 1.83 -15.37 -9.45
N GLY A 456 0.89 -14.44 -9.50
CA GLY A 456 1.17 -13.04 -9.84
C GLY A 456 1.43 -12.27 -8.57
N MET A 457 2.48 -11.45 -8.53
CA MET A 457 2.81 -10.61 -7.38
C MET A 457 3.18 -9.18 -7.79
N ILE A 458 2.80 -8.22 -6.96
CA ILE A 458 3.25 -6.83 -7.03
C ILE A 458 3.84 -6.44 -5.69
N ILE A 459 5.09 -5.98 -5.74
CA ILE A 459 5.83 -5.54 -4.57
C ILE A 459 5.33 -4.16 -4.13
N LEU A 460 4.94 -4.05 -2.87
CA LEU A 460 4.52 -2.79 -2.27
C LEU A 460 5.72 -2.10 -1.62
N LYS A 461 6.66 -1.62 -2.44
CA LYS A 461 7.75 -0.76 -1.96
C LYS A 461 7.20 0.65 -1.71
N ARG A 462 7.44 1.16 -0.50
CA ARG A 462 6.92 2.45 -0.03
C ARG A 462 7.83 3.63 -0.31
#